data_AF-A0A5C7S795-F1
#
_entry.id   AF-A0A5C7S795-F1
#
_cell.length_a   1.000
_cell.length_b   1.000
_cell.length_c   1.000
_cell.angle_alpha   90.00
_cell.angle_beta   90.00
_cell.angle_gamma   90.00
#
_symmetry.space_group_name_H-M   'P 1'
#
loop_
_entity.id
_entity.type
_entity.pdbx_description
1 polymer ?
#
loop_
_entity_poly.entity_id
_entity_poly.type
_entity_poly.pdbx_seq_one_letter_code
_entity_poly.pdbx_strand_id
1 'polypeptide(L)'
;MKKTSKFYLAIALSLMGFPAFAGPNNTFKNQINDFLGDYMFPICAGMILLGVVVGVIRNFDSLNDANSAGKRKEGLVNLGFLMLYVVVGVAIIALVLNQISKMSFKI
;
A
#
# COMPACT_ATOMS: atom_id res chain seq x y z
N MET A 1 -6.50 -15.16 31.44
CA MET A 1 -7.23 -13.98 30.93
C MET A 1 -6.52 -13.29 29.73
N LYS A 2 -6.28 -13.98 28.60
CA LYS A 2 -5.63 -13.38 27.40
C LYS A 2 -6.50 -13.41 26.12
N LYS A 3 -7.69 -14.02 26.17
CA LYS A 3 -8.59 -14.13 25.00
C LYS A 3 -9.48 -12.89 24.79
N THR A 4 -9.67 -12.08 25.83
CA THR A 4 -10.61 -10.94 25.82
C THR A 4 -10.06 -9.72 25.09
N SER A 5 -8.75 -9.42 25.15
CA SER A 5 -8.19 -8.21 24.51
C SER A 5 -8.27 -8.25 22.98
N LYS A 6 -8.08 -9.43 22.37
CA LYS A 6 -8.17 -9.62 20.91
C LYS A 6 -9.61 -9.46 20.38
N PHE A 7 -10.60 -9.79 21.20
CA PHE A 7 -12.01 -9.65 20.86
C PHE A 7 -12.46 -8.19 20.83
N TYR A 8 -12.06 -7.39 21.83
CA TYR A 8 -12.34 -5.95 21.85
C TYR A 8 -11.60 -5.20 20.73
N LEU A 9 -10.39 -5.62 20.37
CA LEU A 9 -9.65 -5.04 19.24
C LEU A 9 -10.35 -5.29 17.89
N ALA A 10 -10.87 -6.51 17.68
CA ALA A 10 -11.62 -6.87 16.47
C ALA A 10 -12.92 -6.07 16.35
N ILE A 11 -13.65 -5.89 17.45
CA ILE A 11 -14.85 -5.05 17.49
C ILE A 11 -14.51 -3.58 17.21
N ALA A 12 -13.44 -3.05 17.81
CA ALA A 12 -13.01 -1.67 17.57
C ALA A 12 -12.60 -1.42 16.11
N LEU A 13 -11.85 -2.32 15.46
CA LEU A 13 -11.53 -2.19 14.03
C LEU A 13 -12.76 -2.30 13.13
N SER A 14 -13.73 -3.14 13.49
CA SER A 14 -14.99 -3.25 12.75
C SER A 14 -15.83 -1.97 12.83
N LEU A 15 -15.81 -1.28 13.97
CA LEU A 15 -16.48 0.00 14.19
C LEU A 15 -15.77 1.18 13.51
N MET A 16 -14.47 1.07 13.25
CA MET A 16 -13.69 2.05 12.46
C MET A 16 -13.91 1.93 10.95
N GLY A 17 -14.87 1.11 10.51
CA GLY A 17 -15.24 0.97 9.10
C GLY A 17 -14.22 0.19 8.27
N PHE A 18 -13.41 -0.68 8.89
CA PHE A 18 -12.55 -1.61 8.17
C PHE A 18 -13.25 -2.98 8.06
N PRO A 19 -13.99 -3.25 6.97
CA PRO A 19 -14.80 -4.46 6.80
C PRO A 19 -13.98 -5.76 6.83
N ALA A 20 -12.65 -5.71 6.66
CA ALA A 20 -11.76 -6.87 6.72
C ALA A 20 -11.74 -7.60 8.08
N PHE A 21 -12.24 -6.98 9.15
CA PHE A 21 -12.23 -7.55 10.51
C PHE A 21 -13.63 -7.66 11.15
N ALA A 22 -14.69 -7.34 10.41
CA ALA A 22 -16.06 -7.24 10.89
C ALA A 22 -16.88 -8.52 10.58
N GLY A 23 -16.66 -9.60 11.32
CA GLY A 23 -17.43 -10.84 11.11
C GLY A 23 -17.35 -11.80 12.30
N PRO A 24 -18.48 -12.14 12.98
CA PRO A 24 -18.49 -13.06 14.13
C PRO A 24 -17.99 -14.49 13.82
N ASN A 25 -17.97 -14.86 12.53
CA ASN A 25 -17.70 -16.23 12.05
C ASN A 25 -16.39 -16.34 11.26
N ASN A 26 -15.64 -15.24 11.13
CA ASN A 26 -14.43 -15.21 10.34
C ASN A 26 -13.28 -15.75 11.20
N THR A 27 -12.95 -17.03 11.01
CA THR A 27 -11.69 -17.57 11.55
C THR A 27 -10.55 -16.66 11.08
N PHE A 28 -9.57 -16.38 11.94
CA PHE A 28 -8.41 -15.52 11.63
C PHE A 28 -7.77 -15.80 10.26
N LYS A 29 -7.83 -17.05 9.79
CA LYS A 29 -7.41 -17.48 8.45
C LYS A 29 -8.23 -16.87 7.31
N ASN A 30 -9.55 -16.85 7.45
CA ASN A 30 -10.45 -16.25 6.46
C ASN A 30 -10.21 -14.74 6.41
N GLN A 31 -10.00 -14.08 7.56
CA GLN A 31 -9.66 -12.66 7.61
C GLN A 31 -8.32 -12.35 6.92
N ILE A 32 -7.31 -13.21 7.08
CA ILE A 32 -6.04 -13.07 6.36
C ILE A 32 -6.25 -13.27 4.86
N ASN A 33 -7.03 -14.28 4.46
CA ASN A 33 -7.31 -14.53 3.06
C ASN A 33 -8.05 -13.36 2.40
N ASP A 34 -9.05 -12.80 3.08
CA ASP A 34 -9.80 -11.62 2.62
C ASP A 34 -8.87 -10.39 2.56
N PHE A 35 -8.04 -10.18 3.58
CA PHE A 35 -7.05 -9.10 3.61
C PHE A 35 -6.06 -9.18 2.44
N LEU A 36 -5.52 -10.37 2.18
CA LEU A 36 -4.55 -10.61 1.11
C LEU A 36 -5.19 -10.59 -0.28
N GLY A 37 -6.45 -11.02 -0.40
CA GLY A 37 -7.18 -11.06 -1.67
C GLY A 37 -7.71 -9.70 -2.10
N ASP A 38 -8.48 -9.04 -1.23
CA ASP A 38 -9.30 -7.89 -1.62
C ASP A 38 -8.72 -6.56 -1.11
N TYR A 39 -8.01 -6.55 0.03
CA TYR A 39 -7.53 -5.32 0.66
C TYR A 39 -6.07 -4.99 0.37
N MET A 40 -5.23 -5.98 0.05
CA MET A 40 -3.80 -5.76 -0.14
C MET A 40 -3.52 -4.88 -1.37
N PHE A 41 -4.22 -5.10 -2.49
CA PHE A 41 -4.06 -4.26 -3.69
C PHE A 41 -4.38 -2.77 -3.43
N PRO A 42 -5.56 -2.39 -2.90
CA PRO A 42 -5.87 -0.98 -2.66
C PRO A 42 -4.96 -0.33 -1.62
N ILE A 43 -4.53 -1.06 -0.58
CA ILE A 43 -3.58 -0.56 0.41
C ILE A 43 -2.21 -0.28 -0.24
N CYS A 44 -1.66 -1.23 -1.00
CA CYS A 44 -0.39 -1.05 -1.68
C CYS A 44 -0.45 0.07 -2.73
N ALA A 45 -1.56 0.18 -3.46
CA ALA A 45 -1.79 1.27 -4.40
C ALA A 45 -1.82 2.64 -3.69
N GLY A 46 -2.50 2.73 -2.54
CA GLY A 46 -2.51 3.95 -1.72
C GLY A 46 -1.11 4.33 -1.24
N MET A 47 -0.31 3.37 -0.79
CA MET A 47 1.08 3.59 -0.37
C MET A 47 1.96 4.11 -1.51
N ILE A 48 1.81 3.55 -2.72
CA ILE A 48 2.52 4.02 -3.92
C ILE A 48 2.12 5.46 -4.23
N LEU A 49 0.82 5.78 -4.24
CA LEU A 49 0.35 7.14 -4.52
C LEU A 49 0.92 8.16 -3.52
N LEU A 50 0.94 7.83 -2.23
CA LEU A 50 1.56 8.68 -1.20
C LEU A 50 3.06 8.85 -1.47
N GLY A 51 3.77 7.78 -1.83
CA GLY A 51 5.18 7.83 -2.21
C GLY A 51 5.44 8.73 -3.43
N VAL A 52 4.58 8.67 -4.45
CA VAL A 52 4.68 9.54 -5.63
C VAL A 52 4.46 11.00 -5.24
N VAL A 53 3.41 11.31 -4.49
CA VAL A 53 3.12 12.69 -4.05
C VAL A 53 4.30 13.27 -3.29
N VAL A 54 4.85 12.54 -2.31
CA VAL A 54 6.03 12.97 -1.55
C VAL A 54 7.26 13.12 -2.45
N GLY A 55 7.48 12.20 -3.39
CA GLY A 55 8.57 12.26 -4.34
C GLY A 55 8.48 13.47 -5.28
N VAL A 56 7.27 13.79 -5.77
CA VAL A 56 7.02 14.96 -6.62
C VAL A 56 7.26 16.24 -5.82
N ILE A 57 6.71 16.37 -4.61
CA ILE A 57 6.91 17.56 -3.76
C ILE A 57 8.40 17.80 -3.50
N ARG A 58 9.15 16.75 -3.15
CA ARG A 58 10.61 16.85 -2.92
C ARG A 58 11.41 17.25 -4.16
N ASN A 59 10.89 16.98 -5.35
CA ASN A 59 11.53 17.35 -6.62
C ASN A 59 11.01 18.65 -7.23
N PHE A 60 9.93 19.20 -6.67
CA PHE A 60 9.22 20.34 -7.24
C PHE A 60 10.10 21.60 -7.30
N ASP A 61 10.91 21.86 -6.27
CA ASP A 61 11.83 23.00 -6.24
C ASP A 61 12.90 22.93 -7.35
N SER A 62 13.38 21.73 -7.66
CA SER A 62 14.37 21.51 -8.73
C SER A 62 13.78 21.63 -10.14
N LEU A 63 12.47 21.37 -10.28
CA LEU A 63 11.75 21.53 -11.55
C LEU A 63 11.38 22.97 -11.84
N ASN A 64 10.82 23.66 -10.84
CA ASN A 64 10.33 25.01 -10.99
C ASN A 64 11.51 25.99 -11.18
N ASP A 65 12.70 25.64 -10.69
CA ASP A 65 13.96 26.40 -10.88
C ASP A 65 13.76 27.88 -10.60
N ALA A 66 13.09 28.16 -9.47
CA ALA A 66 12.73 29.51 -9.07
C ALA A 66 13.95 30.41 -8.82
N ASN A 67 15.16 29.82 -8.75
CA ASN A 67 16.41 30.51 -8.49
C ASN A 67 17.41 30.47 -9.67
N SER A 68 17.00 30.01 -10.87
CA SER A 68 17.88 29.85 -12.07
C SER A 68 19.21 29.14 -11.78
N ALA A 69 19.17 28.09 -10.96
CA ALA A 69 20.35 27.35 -10.52
C ALA A 69 20.84 26.30 -11.54
N GLY A 70 20.15 26.15 -12.68
CA GLY A 70 20.47 25.15 -13.71
C GLY A 70 20.11 23.71 -13.31
N LYS A 71 19.32 23.54 -12.25
CA LYS A 71 18.97 22.25 -11.62
C LYS A 71 17.82 21.49 -12.29
N ARG A 72 17.18 22.08 -13.32
CA ARG A 72 16.03 21.50 -14.05
C ARG A 72 16.29 20.09 -14.59
N LYS A 73 17.49 19.85 -15.11
CA LYS A 73 17.88 18.55 -15.65
C LYS A 73 17.95 17.47 -14.56
N GLU A 74 18.46 17.82 -13.38
CA GLU A 74 18.51 16.88 -12.24
C GLU A 74 17.12 16.57 -11.71
N GLY A 75 16.24 17.59 -11.61
CA GLY A 75 14.84 17.41 -11.20
C GLY A 75 14.05 16.50 -12.15
N LEU A 76 14.20 16.66 -13.46
CA LEU A 76 13.57 15.80 -14.47
C LEU A 76 14.09 14.36 -14.42
N VAL A 77 15.40 14.17 -14.23
CA VAL A 77 16.00 12.84 -14.12
C VAL A 77 15.51 12.13 -12.85
N ASN A 78 15.44 12.84 -11.72
CA ASN A 78 14.97 12.23 -10.47
C ASN A 78 13.47 11.87 -10.53
N LEU A 79 12.66 12.68 -11.22
CA LEU A 79 11.26 12.31 -11.52
C LEU A 79 11.17 11.10 -12.46
N GLY A 80 12.03 11.02 -13.47
CA GLY A 80 12.13 9.84 -14.34
C GLY A 80 12.42 8.57 -13.53
N PHE A 81 13.37 8.64 -12.59
CA PHE A 81 13.65 7.53 -11.68
C PHE A 81 12.49 7.25 -10.72
N LEU A 82 11.81 8.28 -10.19
CA LEU A 82 10.60 8.11 -9.39
C LEU A 82 9.54 7.30 -10.15
N MET A 83 9.29 7.65 -11.41
CA MET A 83 8.34 6.91 -12.25
C MET A 83 8.79 5.47 -12.51
N LEU A 84 10.10 5.24 -12.70
CA LEU A 84 10.65 3.90 -12.84
C LEU A 84 10.39 3.05 -11.58
N TYR A 85 10.61 3.62 -10.38
CA TYR A 85 10.31 2.95 -9.11
C TYR A 85 8.83 2.62 -8.96
N VAL A 86 7.92 3.47 -9.45
CA VAL A 86 6.48 3.19 -9.43
C VAL A 86 6.14 2.00 -10.31
N VAL A 87 6.65 1.97 -11.55
CA VAL A 87 6.41 0.86 -12.49
C VAL A 87 6.92 -0.46 -11.91
N VAL A 88 8.14 -0.46 -11.35
CA VAL A 88 8.72 -1.64 -10.70
C VAL A 88 7.91 -2.04 -9.46
N GLY A 89 7.48 -1.08 -8.64
CA GLY A 89 6.67 -1.35 -7.46
C GLY A 89 5.34 -2.01 -7.78
N VAL A 90 4.63 -1.50 -8.80
CA VAL A 90 3.37 -2.09 -9.28
C VAL A 90 3.61 -3.51 -9.83
N ALA A 91 4.68 -3.72 -10.60
CA ALA A 91 5.03 -5.03 -11.13
C ALA A 91 5.27 -6.06 -10.01
N ILE A 92 6.00 -5.68 -8.95
CA ILE A 92 6.24 -6.54 -7.80
C ILE A 92 4.93 -6.89 -7.09
N ILE A 93 4.06 -5.91 -6.84
CA ILE A 93 2.75 -6.16 -6.19
C ILE A 93 1.91 -7.13 -7.02
N ALA A 94 1.87 -6.95 -8.35
CA ALA A 94 1.14 -7.85 -9.24
C ALA A 94 1.69 -9.28 -9.19
N LEU A 95 3.02 -9.45 -9.15
CA LEU A 95 3.65 -10.77 -9.00
C LEU A 95 3.31 -11.41 -7.64
N VAL A 96 3.36 -10.63 -6.56
CA VAL A 96 3.04 -11.13 -5.21
C VAL A 96 1.58 -11.54 -5.09
N LEU A 97 0.64 -10.73 -5.61
CA LEU A 97 -0.79 -11.07 -5.66
C LEU A 97 -1.05 -12.35 -6.46
N ASN A 98 -0.36 -12.53 -7.59
CA ASN A 98 -0.47 -13.73 -8.43
C ASN A 98 0.07 -14.98 -7.72
N GLN A 99 1.08 -14.85 -6.86
CA GLN A 99 1.54 -15.98 -6.05
C GLN A 99 0.58 -16.28 -4.89
N ILE A 100 0.00 -15.25 -4.28
CA ILE A 100 -0.94 -15.40 -3.18
C ILE A 100 -2.26 -16.01 -3.64
N SER A 101 -2.77 -15.65 -4.82
CA SER A 101 -3.96 -16.28 -5.39
C SER A 101 -3.79 -17.78 -5.67
N LYS A 102 -2.54 -18.23 -5.89
CA LYS A 102 -2.19 -19.66 -6.03
C LYS A 102 -2.02 -20.37 -4.70
N MET A 103 -1.71 -19.63 -3.62
CA MET A 103 -1.71 -20.14 -2.26
C MET A 103 -3.16 -20.21 -1.76
N SER A 104 -3.89 -21.24 -2.18
CA SER A 104 -5.10 -21.63 -1.45
C SER A 104 -4.65 -22.02 -0.04
N PHE A 105 -4.90 -21.17 0.95
CA PHE A 105 -4.69 -21.50 2.35
C PHE A 105 -5.72 -22.57 2.74
N LYS A 106 -5.43 -23.82 2.37
CA LYS A 106 -6.20 -25.00 2.74
C LYS A 106 -6.05 -25.24 4.24
N ILE A 107 -7.09 -24.91 4.99
CA ILE A 107 -7.54 -25.71 6.14
C ILE A 107 -9.01 -26.02 5.94
#